data_AF-A0A6I9P5T0-F1
#
_entry.id   AF-A0A6I9P5T0-F1
#
_cell.length_a   1.000
_cell.length_b   1.000
_cell.length_c   1.000
_cell.angle_alpha   90.00
_cell.angle_beta   90.00
_cell.angle_gamma   90.00
#
_symmetry.space_group_name_H-M   'P 1'
#
loop_
_entity.id
_entity.type
_entity.pdbx_description
1 polymer ?
#
loop_
_entity_poly.entity_id
_entity_poly.type
_entity_poly.pdbx_seq_one_letter_code
_entity_poly.pdbx_strand_id
1 'polypeptide(L)'
;ENCWATLYEDRTSLPSWDIIVDSCENRDDGYATVFHPVVSDSRVLVPSHIKRFSVKMFTFTKDDEVLKDKIYVHCDAVICDASSQADGSCRGQCVHPPGQSYSRPAGVKRKRRSTDSTRQRQISSGAIILSNL
;
A
#
# COMPACT_ATOMS: atom_id res chain seq x y z
N GLU A 1 -4.96 5.01 1.94
CA GLU A 1 -5.50 3.83 2.62
C GLU A 1 -4.93 2.54 2.07
N ASN A 2 -5.03 2.26 0.78
CA ASN A 2 -4.64 0.98 0.17
C ASN A 2 -3.60 1.24 -0.91
N CYS A 3 -2.53 0.45 -0.96
CA CYS A 3 -1.52 0.54 -2.02
C CYS A 3 -1.13 -0.85 -2.48
N TRP A 4 -0.89 -1.00 -3.78
CA TRP A 4 -0.48 -2.26 -4.40
C TRP A 4 0.39 -2.01 -5.62
N ALA A 5 1.15 -3.02 -6.03
CA ALA A 5 1.86 -3.01 -7.29
C ALA A 5 1.23 -3.96 -8.32
N THR A 6 1.49 -3.70 -9.60
CA THR A 6 1.16 -4.55 -10.75
C THR A 6 2.30 -4.54 -11.78
N LEU A 7 2.30 -5.49 -12.73
CA LEU A 7 3.25 -5.51 -13.85
C LEU A 7 2.90 -4.50 -14.96
N TYR A 8 1.63 -4.15 -15.08
CA TYR A 8 1.14 -3.27 -16.14
C TYR A 8 0.46 -2.04 -15.53
N GLU A 9 0.38 -0.98 -16.32
CA GLU A 9 -0.22 0.30 -15.90
C GLU A 9 -1.69 0.16 -15.47
N ASP A 10 -2.39 -0.84 -16.00
CA ASP A 10 -3.72 -1.20 -15.54
C ASP A 10 -3.68 -1.67 -14.07
N ARG A 11 -4.35 -0.90 -13.22
CA ARG A 11 -4.44 -1.09 -11.78
C ARG A 11 -5.13 -2.40 -11.38
N THR A 12 -5.89 -2.99 -12.29
CA THR A 12 -6.62 -4.26 -12.11
C THR A 12 -5.87 -5.46 -12.67
N SER A 13 -4.73 -5.23 -13.32
CA SER A 13 -3.91 -6.27 -13.93
C SER A 13 -3.29 -7.19 -12.87
N LEU A 14 -2.88 -8.37 -13.33
CA LEU A 14 -2.23 -9.39 -12.50
C LEU A 14 -0.86 -9.74 -13.09
N PRO A 15 0.08 -10.22 -12.24
CA PRO A 15 0.00 -10.32 -10.77
C PRO A 15 -0.11 -8.96 -10.06
N SER A 16 -0.62 -8.99 -8.84
CA SER A 16 -0.72 -7.81 -7.96
C SER A 16 -0.20 -8.14 -6.56
N TRP A 17 0.56 -7.21 -5.98
CA TRP A 17 1.14 -7.34 -4.64
C TRP A 17 0.63 -6.22 -3.74
N ASP A 18 -0.04 -6.57 -2.66
CA ASP A 18 -0.51 -5.60 -1.67
C ASP A 18 0.68 -5.06 -0.87
N ILE A 19 0.79 -3.74 -0.80
CA ILE A 19 1.86 -3.00 -0.12
C ILE A 19 1.33 -2.40 1.19
N ILE A 20 0.16 -1.76 1.11
CA ILE A 20 -0.58 -1.22 2.26
C ILE A 20 -2.02 -1.70 2.15
N VAL A 21 -2.55 -2.27 3.24
CA VAL A 21 -3.94 -2.73 3.36
C VAL A 21 -4.59 -2.02 4.52
N ASP A 22 -5.70 -1.32 4.27
CA ASP A 22 -6.48 -0.59 5.28
C ASP A 22 -5.60 0.31 6.17
N SER A 23 -4.66 1.00 5.54
CA SER A 23 -3.66 1.90 6.13
C SER A 23 -2.50 1.23 6.89
N CYS A 24 -2.41 -0.10 6.89
CA CYS A 24 -1.35 -0.90 7.54
C CYS A 24 -0.34 -1.49 6.58
N GLU A 25 0.81 -1.87 7.12
CA GLU A 25 1.77 -2.77 6.46
C GLU A 25 1.08 -4.09 6.08
N ASN A 26 1.37 -4.59 4.88
CA ASN A 26 0.98 -5.95 4.54
C ASN A 26 1.88 -6.94 5.29
N ARG A 27 1.30 -7.73 6.19
CA ARG A 27 2.02 -8.73 7.00
C ARG A 27 2.18 -10.08 6.32
N ASP A 28 1.43 -10.30 5.25
CA ASP A 28 1.54 -11.51 4.44
C ASP A 28 2.75 -11.42 3.49
N ASP A 29 3.33 -10.23 3.33
CA ASP A 29 4.62 -10.04 2.67
C ASP A 29 5.76 -10.29 3.68
N GLY A 30 6.67 -11.21 3.33
CA GLY A 30 7.88 -11.48 4.12
C GLY A 30 8.81 -10.26 4.25
N TYR A 31 8.61 -9.24 3.42
CA TYR A 31 9.33 -7.97 3.45
C TYR A 31 8.39 -6.80 3.79
N ALA A 32 8.02 -6.68 5.06
CA ALA A 32 7.07 -5.67 5.52
C ALA A 32 7.40 -4.22 5.08
N THR A 33 6.36 -3.51 4.64
CA THR A 33 6.39 -2.06 4.35
C THR A 33 6.80 -1.28 5.59
N VAL A 34 7.78 -0.37 5.44
CA VAL A 34 8.24 0.49 6.54
C VAL A 34 7.66 1.89 6.38
N PHE A 35 6.94 2.37 7.39
CA PHE A 35 6.45 3.76 7.43
C PHE A 35 7.50 4.70 8.00
N HIS A 36 7.67 5.85 7.35
CA HIS A 36 8.60 6.89 7.79
C HIS A 36 7.84 8.08 8.35
N PRO A 37 8.30 8.65 9.49
CA PRO A 37 7.70 9.87 10.01
C PRO A 37 7.81 11.00 9.00
N VAL A 38 6.79 11.84 8.96
CA VAL A 38 6.78 13.06 8.16
C VAL A 38 6.82 14.24 9.10
N VAL A 39 7.82 15.09 8.91
CA VAL A 39 7.99 16.35 9.64
C VAL A 39 7.82 17.52 8.68
N SER A 40 7.48 18.68 9.22
CA SER A 40 7.42 19.91 8.41
C SER A 40 8.82 20.30 7.94
N ASP A 41 8.91 20.66 6.67
CA ASP A 41 10.12 21.18 6.05
C ASP A 41 9.75 22.14 4.91
N SER A 42 10.72 22.66 4.17
CA SER A 42 10.47 23.62 3.07
C SER A 42 9.60 23.06 1.93
N ARG A 43 9.47 21.73 1.81
CA ARG A 43 8.65 21.02 0.82
C ARG A 43 7.39 20.41 1.44
N VAL A 44 7.32 20.29 2.75
CA VAL A 44 6.19 19.70 3.49
C VAL A 44 5.58 20.74 4.43
N LEU A 45 4.56 21.45 3.93
CA LEU A 45 3.83 22.45 4.69
C LEU A 45 2.85 21.83 5.71
N VAL A 46 2.22 20.71 5.34
CA VAL A 46 1.21 20.03 6.17
C VAL A 46 1.56 18.55 6.29
N PRO A 47 2.36 18.16 7.30
CA PRO A 47 2.84 16.78 7.45
C PRO A 47 1.73 15.73 7.51
N SER A 48 0.59 16.07 8.13
CA SER A 48 -0.58 15.17 8.23
C SER A 48 -1.22 14.82 6.89
N HIS A 49 -0.94 15.56 5.82
CA HIS A 49 -1.43 15.26 4.46
C HIS A 49 -0.51 14.32 3.68
N ILE A 50 0.63 13.93 4.25
CA ILE A 50 1.65 13.16 3.55
C ILE A 50 1.92 11.88 4.34
N LYS A 51 1.95 10.75 3.62
CA LYS A 51 2.42 9.48 4.14
C LYS A 51 3.67 9.07 3.38
N ARG A 52 4.76 8.78 4.10
CA ARG A 52 6.01 8.24 3.53
C ARG A 52 6.15 6.79 3.94
N PHE A 53 6.50 5.94 2.98
CA PHE A 53 6.79 4.53 3.23
C PHE A 53 7.85 4.03 2.25
N SER A 54 8.50 2.93 2.59
CA SER A 54 9.44 2.23 1.72
C SER A 54 9.10 0.75 1.65
N VAL A 55 9.30 0.18 0.48
CA VAL A 55 9.17 -1.25 0.18
C VAL A 55 10.48 -1.79 -0.38
N LYS A 56 10.74 -3.09 -0.21
CA LYS A 56 11.91 -3.74 -0.79
C LYS A 56 11.56 -4.31 -2.16
N MET A 57 12.49 -4.23 -3.12
CA MET A 57 12.22 -4.74 -4.47
C MET A 57 11.93 -6.26 -4.51
N PHE A 58 12.48 -7.02 -3.55
CA PHE A 58 12.35 -8.48 -3.48
C PHE A 58 10.93 -8.95 -3.12
N THR A 59 10.04 -8.04 -2.70
CA THR A 59 8.61 -8.30 -2.51
C THR A 59 7.92 -8.74 -3.80
N PHE A 60 8.39 -8.26 -4.96
CA PHE A 60 7.69 -8.46 -6.22
C PHE A 60 8.17 -9.76 -6.88
N THR A 61 7.36 -10.81 -6.75
CA THR A 61 7.68 -12.14 -7.29
C THR A 61 6.65 -12.62 -8.29
N LYS A 62 7.10 -13.32 -9.33
CA LYS A 62 6.27 -14.02 -10.31
C LYS A 62 6.83 -15.41 -10.49
N ASP A 63 5.97 -16.43 -10.40
CA ASP A 63 6.37 -17.84 -10.52
C ASP A 63 7.52 -18.21 -9.55
N ASP A 64 7.43 -17.72 -8.30
CA ASP A 64 8.41 -17.85 -7.21
C ASP A 64 9.80 -17.22 -7.48
N GLU A 65 9.97 -16.47 -8.56
CA GLU A 65 11.17 -15.70 -8.85
C GLU A 65 10.98 -14.20 -8.60
N VAL A 66 12.03 -13.53 -8.12
CA VAL A 66 12.05 -12.07 -7.98
C VAL A 66 11.99 -11.43 -9.37
N LEU A 67 11.05 -10.50 -9.54
CA LEU A 67 10.88 -9.73 -10.76
C LEU A 67 12.07 -8.80 -11.01
N LYS A 68 12.59 -8.85 -12.23
CA LYS A 68 13.68 -8.01 -12.75
C LYS A 68 13.22 -7.09 -13.88
N ASP A 69 11.92 -6.74 -13.86
CA ASP A 69 11.26 -5.94 -14.87
C ASP A 69 10.71 -4.65 -14.22
N LYS A 70 9.76 -4.00 -14.87
CA LYS A 70 9.04 -2.84 -14.35
C LYS A 70 7.84 -3.24 -13.51
N ILE A 71 7.52 -2.36 -12.57
CA ILE A 71 6.26 -2.38 -11.83
C ILE A 71 5.57 -1.02 -11.92
N TYR A 72 4.29 -1.00 -11.62
CA TYR A 72 3.49 0.20 -11.40
C TYR A 72 2.91 0.11 -10.00
N VAL A 73 3.02 1.20 -9.24
CA VAL A 73 2.47 1.29 -7.88
C VAL A 73 1.22 2.14 -7.92
N HIS A 74 0.17 1.62 -7.32
CA HIS A 74 -1.14 2.23 -7.26
C HIS A 74 -1.52 2.42 -5.81
N CYS A 75 -2.16 3.54 -5.52
CA CYS A 75 -2.67 3.84 -4.20
C CYS A 75 -4.06 4.46 -4.30
N ASP A 76 -4.87 4.10 -3.34
CA ASP A 76 -6.08 4.81 -3.00
C ASP A 76 -5.82 5.59 -1.73
N ALA A 77 -5.98 6.91 -1.80
CA ALA A 77 -5.74 7.83 -0.71
C ALA A 77 -7.04 8.51 -0.30
N VAL A 78 -7.22 8.79 0.98
CA VAL A 78 -8.39 9.52 1.49
C VAL A 78 -7.87 10.69 2.31
N ILE A 79 -8.51 11.84 2.14
CA ILE A 79 -8.35 12.98 3.05
C ILE A 79 -9.57 12.98 3.96
N CYS A 80 -9.31 13.00 5.26
CA CYS A 80 -10.35 12.86 6.27
C CYS A 80 -9.98 13.56 7.56
N ASP A 81 -11.00 13.75 8.39
CA ASP A 81 -10.86 14.39 9.69
C ASP A 81 -10.45 13.37 10.74
N ALA A 82 -9.22 13.48 11.23
CA ALA A 82 -8.67 12.63 12.28
C ALA A 82 -9.44 12.73 13.61
N SER A 83 -10.22 13.79 13.83
CA SER A 83 -11.06 13.95 15.02
C SER A 83 -12.34 13.12 14.97
N SER A 84 -12.80 12.75 13.77
CA SER A 84 -14.01 11.95 13.59
C SER A 84 -13.82 10.51 14.06
N GLN A 85 -14.82 9.94 14.75
CA GLN A 85 -14.79 8.55 15.24
C GLN A 85 -15.19 7.52 14.17
N ALA A 86 -15.75 7.96 13.04
CA ALA A 86 -16.31 7.10 12.02
C ALA A 86 -15.25 6.43 11.12
N ASP A 87 -14.00 6.90 11.15
CA ASP A 87 -13.00 6.62 10.13
C ASP A 87 -11.68 6.11 10.75
N GLY A 88 -11.64 4.81 11.10
CA GLY A 88 -10.48 4.19 11.75
C GLY A 88 -9.18 4.32 10.96
N SER A 89 -9.26 4.36 9.63
CA SER A 89 -8.13 4.60 8.71
C SER A 89 -7.50 5.98 8.89
N CYS A 90 -8.29 6.98 9.32
CA CYS A 90 -7.88 8.37 9.46
C CYS A 90 -7.12 8.67 10.74
N ARG A 91 -7.24 7.78 11.74
CA ARG A 91 -6.47 7.86 12.98
C ARG A 91 -5.05 7.30 12.83
N GLY A 92 -4.68 6.84 11.63
CA GLY A 92 -3.42 6.13 11.40
C GLY A 92 -3.30 4.85 12.23
N GLN A 93 -4.41 4.38 12.81
CA GLN A 93 -4.48 3.16 13.56
C GLN A 93 -4.68 2.02 12.59
N CYS A 94 -3.89 0.97 12.80
CA CYS A 94 -4.18 -0.28 12.13
C CYS A 94 -5.53 -0.80 12.59
N VAL A 95 -6.47 -0.97 11.66
CA VAL A 95 -7.82 -1.47 11.93
C VAL A 95 -7.77 -2.85 12.62
N HIS A 96 -6.64 -3.56 12.50
CA HIS A 96 -6.31 -4.76 13.27
C HIS A 96 -4.99 -4.60 14.06
N PRO A 97 -5.02 -4.62 15.41
CA PRO A 97 -3.82 -4.57 16.25
C PRO A 97 -2.95 -5.84 16.14
N PRO A 98 -1.67 -5.80 16.60
CA PRO A 98 -0.82 -6.98 16.67
C PRO A 98 -1.39 -7.97 17.71
N GLY A 99 -1.76 -9.17 17.28
CA GLY A 99 -2.19 -10.25 18.18
C GLY A 99 -3.32 -11.15 17.68
N GLN A 100 -4.02 -10.79 16.60
CA GLN A 100 -5.01 -11.68 15.99
C GLN A 100 -4.39 -12.40 14.79
N SER A 101 -3.72 -13.52 15.08
CA SER A 101 -3.27 -14.47 14.06
C SER A 101 -4.49 -15.14 13.42
N TYR A 102 -5.05 -14.52 12.38
CA TYR A 102 -5.79 -15.27 11.39
C TYR A 102 -4.77 -15.90 10.45
N SER A 103 -4.38 -17.14 10.74
CA SER A 103 -3.70 -18.01 9.79
C SER A 103 -4.58 -18.14 8.53
N ARG A 104 -4.39 -17.24 7.57
CA ARG A 104 -4.95 -17.40 6.22
C ARG A 104 -3.91 -18.18 5.40
N PRO A 105 -4.33 -19.20 4.65
CA PRO A 105 -3.40 -20.00 3.86
C PRO A 105 -2.68 -19.09 2.86
N ALA A 106 -1.36 -19.29 2.72
CA ALA A 106 -0.56 -18.71 1.65
C ALA A 106 -1.26 -18.95 0.31
N GLY A 107 -1.60 -17.87 -0.39
CA GLY A 107 -2.29 -17.94 -1.66
C GLY A 107 -3.18 -16.74 -1.88
N VAL A 108 -2.73 -15.84 -2.75
CA VAL A 108 -3.49 -14.92 -3.63
C VAL A 108 -5.00 -14.90 -3.34
N LYS A 109 -5.44 -14.23 -2.25
CA LYS A 109 -6.87 -14.08 -1.96
C LYS A 109 -7.36 -12.72 -2.44
N ARG A 110 -7.78 -12.73 -3.70
CA ARG A 110 -8.60 -11.70 -4.36
C ARG A 110 -9.80 -11.32 -3.48
N LYS A 111 -9.71 -10.18 -2.79
CA LYS A 111 -10.89 -9.43 -2.32
C LYS A 111 -11.14 -8.35 -3.37
N ARG A 112 -12.33 -8.33 -3.99
CA ARG A 112 -12.74 -7.22 -4.85
C ARG A 112 -12.59 -5.93 -4.03
N ARG A 113 -11.67 -5.06 -4.43
CA ARG A 113 -11.46 -3.75 -3.79
C ARG A 113 -12.73 -2.94 -4.04
N SER A 114 -13.35 -2.45 -2.97
CA SER A 114 -14.55 -1.61 -3.05
C SER A 114 -14.19 -0.34 -3.81
N THR A 115 -14.89 -0.08 -4.91
CA THR A 115 -14.66 1.09 -5.78
C THR A 115 -15.49 2.30 -5.38
N ASP A 116 -16.25 2.22 -4.28
CA ASP A 116 -17.29 3.21 -3.98
C ASP A 116 -17.02 3.92 -2.66
N SER A 117 -16.21 4.98 -2.74
CA SER A 117 -16.16 6.05 -1.76
C SER A 117 -15.87 7.35 -2.49
N THR A 118 -16.83 8.27 -2.47
CA THR A 118 -16.77 9.60 -3.10
C THR A 118 -15.62 10.48 -2.60
N ARG A 119 -14.84 10.03 -1.60
CA ARG A 119 -13.70 10.74 -1.00
C ARG A 119 -12.34 10.13 -1.34
N GLN A 120 -12.31 9.04 -2.09
CA GLN A 120 -11.10 8.29 -2.42
C GLN A 120 -10.42 8.86 -3.67
N ARG A 121 -9.17 9.29 -3.50
CA ARG A 121 -8.28 9.74 -4.56
C ARG A 121 -7.43 8.58 -5.05
N GLN A 122 -7.50 8.38 -6.35
CA GLN A 122 -6.79 7.36 -7.08
C GLN A 122 -5.44 7.90 -7.58
N ILE A 123 -4.36 7.22 -7.23
CA ILE A 123 -2.98 7.63 -7.54
C ILE A 123 -2.26 6.44 -8.17
N SER A 124 -1.53 6.67 -9.25
CA SER A 124 -0.68 5.67 -9.91
C SER A 124 0.68 6.28 -10.18
N SER A 125 1.75 5.49 -10.00
CA SER A 125 3.08 5.85 -10.47
C SER A 125 3.21 5.63 -11.97
N GLY A 126 4.28 6.19 -12.55
CA GLY A 126 4.82 5.66 -13.81
C GLY A 126 5.54 4.32 -13.59
N ALA A 127 6.15 3.81 -14.65
CA ALA A 127 6.94 2.58 -14.59
C ALA A 127 8.17 2.75 -13.67
N ILE A 128 8.32 1.83 -12.71
CA ILE A 128 9.47 1.74 -11.82
C ILE A 128 10.28 0.51 -12.25
N ILE A 129 11.50 0.71 -12.73
CA ILE A 129 12.36 -0.39 -13.20
C ILE A 129 13.06 -1.02 -11.99
N LEU A 130 12.89 -2.33 -11.80
CA LEU A 130 13.61 -3.10 -10.80
C LEU A 130 14.90 -3.62 -11.43
N SER A 131 16.05 -3.26 -10.87
CA SER A 131 17.37 -3.68 -11.34
C SER A 131 18.16 -4.32 -10.21
N ASN A 132 18.95 -5.34 -10.55
CA ASN A 132 19.96 -5.88 -9.66
C ASN A 132 21.14 -4.89 -9.65
N LEU A 133 21.29 -4.13 -8.56
CA LEU A 133 22.57 -3.49 -8.26
C LEU A 133 23.62 -4.53 -7.90
#